data_AF-K1T4S0-F1
#
_entry.id   AF-K1T4S0-F1
#
_cell.length_a   1.000
_cell.length_b   1.000
_cell.length_c   1.000
_cell.angle_alpha   90.00
_cell.angle_beta   90.00
_cell.angle_gamma   90.00
#
_symmetry.space_group_name_H-M   'P 1'
#
loop_
_entity.id
_entity.type
_entity.pdbx_description
1 polymer ?
#
loop_
_entity_poly.entity_id
_entity_poly.type
_entity_poly.pdbx_seq_one_letter_code
_entity_poly.pdbx_strand_id
1 'polypeptide(L)' 'RELIQKLDDNTVAYVGDNGIAVKSKDGKEMFVDTSGLSYDIVMDMFRNLPRNGNFFSNKYWSDNIQKAQARS' A
#
# COMPACT_ATOMS: atom_id res chain seq x y z
N ARG A 1 3.67 -14.12 1.88
CA ARG A 1 4.12 -13.54 3.19
C ARG A 1 3.10 -12.50 3.61
N GLU A 2 2.80 -12.40 4.91
CA GLU A 2 1.79 -11.46 5.42
C GLU A 2 2.43 -10.39 6.31
N LEU A 3 2.07 -9.13 6.09
CA LEU A 3 2.52 -7.97 6.89
C LEU A 3 1.34 -7.05 7.17
N ILE A 4 1.26 -6.54 8.41
CA ILE A 4 0.36 -5.44 8.75
C ILE A 4 1.19 -4.16 8.86
N GLN A 5 0.85 -3.17 8.04
CA GLN A 5 1.50 -1.86 8.02
C GLN A 5 0.52 -0.80 8.51
N LYS A 6 0.85 -0.12 9.60
CA LYS A 6 0.14 1.09 10.02
C LYS A 6 0.44 2.21 9.02
N LEU A 7 -0.58 2.83 8.45
CA LEU A 7 -0.46 3.97 7.53
C LEU A 7 -0.60 5.30 8.28
N ASP A 8 -1.64 5.40 9.11
CA ASP A 8 -1.89 6.48 10.05
C ASP A 8 -2.62 5.93 11.30
N ASP A 9 -3.13 6.82 12.17
CA ASP A 9 -3.83 6.41 13.38
C ASP A 9 -5.18 5.71 13.16
N ASN A 10 -5.79 5.88 11.99
CA ASN A 10 -7.10 5.35 11.65
C ASN A 10 -7.06 4.26 10.57
N THR A 11 -5.93 4.07 9.90
CA THR A 11 -5.82 3.28 8.66
C THR A 11 -4.65 2.30 8.73
N VAL A 12 -4.93 1.06 8.33
CA VAL A 12 -3.95 -0.02 8.23
C VAL A 12 -3.98 -0.64 6.84
N ALA A 13 -2.82 -1.10 6.38
CA ALA A 13 -2.67 -1.93 5.19
C ALA A 13 -2.29 -3.36 5.59
N TYR A 14 -3.03 -4.34 5.06
CA TYR A 14 -2.72 -5.76 5.13
C TYR A 14 -2.10 -6.16 3.79
N VAL A 15 -0.85 -6.58 3.83
CA VAL A 15 -0.08 -6.96 2.64
C VAL A 15 -0.04 -8.48 2.58
N GLY A 16 -0.52 -9.05 1.48
CA GLY A 16 -0.44 -10.48 1.21
C GLY A 16 0.01 -10.74 -0.23
N ASP A 17 0.13 -12.02 -0.57
CA ASP A 17 0.62 -12.43 -1.90
C ASP A 17 -0.36 -12.03 -3.03
N ASN A 18 -1.64 -11.83 -2.70
CA ASN A 18 -2.67 -11.43 -3.66
C ASN A 18 -2.80 -9.91 -3.82
N GLY A 19 -2.17 -9.09 -2.98
CA GLY A 19 -2.33 -7.63 -3.00
C GLY A 19 -2.34 -6.99 -1.61
N ILE A 20 -2.77 -5.73 -1.56
CA ILE A 20 -2.87 -4.95 -0.33
C ILE A 20 -4.33 -4.61 -0.05
N ALA A 21 -4.84 -4.97 1.12
CA ALA A 21 -6.12 -4.49 1.62
C ALA A 21 -5.91 -3.32 2.57
N VAL A 22 -6.50 -2.17 2.27
CA VAL A 22 -6.47 -0.96 3.09
C VAL A 22 -7.79 -0.86 3.83
N LYS A 23 -7.73 -0.77 5.16
CA LYS A 23 -8.92 -0.67 6.02
C LYS A 23 -8.78 0.46 7.02
N SER A 24 -9.84 1.20 7.24
CA SER A 24 -9.92 2.22 8.29
C SER A 24 -10.88 1.84 9.40
N LYS A 25 -10.70 2.47 10.56
CA LYS A 25 -11.57 2.27 11.74
C LYS A 25 -13.02 2.68 11.51
N ASP A 26 -13.27 3.60 10.58
CA ASP A 26 -14.63 4.04 10.19
C ASP A 26 -15.28 3.11 9.15
N GLY A 27 -14.64 2.00 8.79
CA GLY A 27 -15.20 0.97 7.93
C GLY A 27 -15.00 1.18 6.43
N LYS A 28 -14.16 2.15 6.01
CA LYS A 28 -13.77 2.22 4.59
C LYS A 28 -12.76 1.14 4.27
N GLU A 29 -12.92 0.58 3.09
CA GLU A 29 -12.03 -0.46 2.57
C GLU A 29 -11.65 -0.15 1.11
N MET A 30 -10.42 -0.46 0.76
CA MET A 30 -9.92 -0.42 -0.62
C MET A 30 -8.97 -1.61 -0.82
N PHE A 31 -8.97 -2.15 -2.03
CA PHE A 31 -8.00 -3.15 -2.45
C PHE A 31 -7.06 -2.55 -3.49
N VAL A 32 -5.78 -2.84 -3.35
CA VAL A 32 -4.73 -2.43 -4.27
C VAL A 32 -4.08 -3.69 -4.82
N ASP A 33 -4.17 -3.84 -6.13
CA ASP A 33 -3.53 -4.95 -6.82
C ASP A 33 -2.02 -4.71 -6.91
N THR A 34 -1.26 -5.60 -6.28
CA THR A 34 0.21 -5.65 -6.36
C THR A 34 0.70 -7.02 -6.79
N SER A 35 -0.15 -7.87 -7.37
CA SER A 35 0.22 -9.26 -7.72
C SER A 35 1.32 -9.33 -8.78
N GLY A 36 1.48 -8.27 -9.58
CA GLY A 36 2.55 -8.12 -10.57
C GLY A 36 3.87 -7.59 -10.01
N LEU A 37 3.98 -7.34 -8.70
CA LEU A 37 5.16 -6.75 -8.08
C LEU A 37 5.90 -7.76 -7.22
N SER A 38 7.23 -7.68 -7.21
CA SER A 38 8.03 -8.44 -6.24
C SER A 38 7.82 -7.90 -4.83
N TYR A 39 8.03 -8.76 -3.83
CA TYR A 39 7.92 -8.35 -2.42
C TYR A 39 8.86 -7.19 -2.08
N ASP A 40 10.06 -7.16 -2.67
CA ASP A 40 11.03 -6.08 -2.43
C ASP A 40 10.54 -4.72 -2.96
N ILE A 41 9.88 -4.69 -4.11
CA ILE A 41 9.26 -3.46 -4.65
C ILE A 41 8.14 -2.99 -3.72
N VAL A 42 7.30 -3.91 -3.24
CA VAL A 42 6.21 -3.58 -2.30
C VAL A 42 6.79 -3.01 -0.99
N MET A 43 7.87 -3.59 -0.46
CA MET A 43 8.53 -3.08 0.74
C MET A 43 9.20 -1.72 0.51
N ASP A 44 9.85 -1.50 -0.64
CA ASP A 44 10.41 -0.18 -0.99
C ASP A 44 9.32 0.89 -1.08
N MET A 45 8.19 0.55 -1.69
CA MET A 45 7.03 1.44 -1.75
C MET A 45 6.60 1.86 -0.33
N PHE A 46 6.44 0.92 0.60
CA PHE A 46 6.05 1.23 1.99
C PHE A 46 7.10 2.05 2.74
N ARG A 47 8.39 1.78 2.55
CA ARG A 47 9.49 2.56 3.17
C ARG A 47 9.46 4.03 2.75
N ASN A 48 9.06 4.30 1.51
CA ASN A 48 9.03 5.63 0.92
C ASN A 48 7.60 6.22 0.84
N LEU A 49 6.62 5.58 1.47
CA LEU A 49 5.22 5.96 1.36
C LEU A 49 4.94 7.27 2.13
N PRO A 50 4.36 8.31 1.50
CA PRO A 50 4.04 9.55 2.20
C PRO A 50 3.00 9.35 3.31
N ARG A 51 3.33 9.71 4.55
CA ARG A 51 2.50 9.49 5.76
C ARG A 51 1.15 10.23 5.78
N ASN A 52 0.98 11.30 4.98
CA ASN A 52 -0.25 12.08 4.90
C ASN A 52 -0.99 11.86 3.57
N GLY A 53 -0.96 10.62 3.08
CA GLY A 53 -1.56 10.25 1.80
C GLY A 53 -3.08 10.12 1.85
N ASN A 54 -3.74 10.23 0.69
CA ASN A 54 -5.10 9.75 0.54
C ASN A 54 -5.07 8.23 0.27
N PHE A 55 -5.09 7.44 1.34
CA PHE A 55 -4.96 5.98 1.28
C PHE A 55 -6.15 5.27 0.60
N PHE A 56 -7.26 5.98 0.37
CA PHE A 56 -8.44 5.46 -0.33
C PHE A 56 -8.57 6.02 -1.76
N SER A 57 -7.43 6.22 -2.43
CA SER A 57 -7.34 6.70 -3.81
C SER A 57 -6.51 5.76 -4.67
N ASN A 58 -7.10 5.27 -5.76
CA ASN A 58 -6.39 4.46 -6.75
C ASN A 58 -5.17 5.20 -7.32
N LYS A 59 -5.31 6.52 -7.57
CA LYS A 59 -4.22 7.34 -8.09
C LYS A 59 -3.06 7.41 -7.10
N TYR A 60 -3.34 7.56 -5.82
CA TYR A 60 -2.31 7.62 -4.79
C TYR A 60 -1.46 6.34 -4.78
N TRP A 61 -2.11 5.17 -4.85
CA TRP A 61 -1.40 3.89 -4.91
C TRP A 61 -0.63 3.72 -6.21
N SER A 62 -1.27 3.98 -7.35
CA SER A 62 -0.62 3.89 -8.66
C SER A 62 0.64 4.76 -8.76
N ASP A 63 0.57 6.01 -8.27
CA ASP A 63 1.71 6.94 -8.29
C ASP A 63 2.89 6.40 -7.43
N ASN A 64 2.60 5.83 -6.25
CA ASN A 64 3.63 5.31 -5.35
C ASN A 64 4.22 3.98 -5.83
N ILE A 65 3.40 3.12 -6.45
CA ILE A 65 3.87 1.88 -7.10
C ILE A 65 4.83 2.22 -8.24
N GLN A 66 4.44 3.13 -9.14
CA GLN A 66 5.30 3.55 -10.25
C GLN A 66 6.63 4.12 -9.76
N LYS A 67 6.61 4.93 -8.70
CA LYS A 67 7.83 5.46 -8.09
C LYS A 67 8.73 4.36 -7.51
N ALA A 68 8.17 3.32 -6.90
CA ALA A 68 8.96 2.20 -6.37
C ALA A 68 9.57 1.36 -7.49
N GLN A 69 8.80 1.07 -8.55
CA GLN A 69 9.31 0.36 -9.73
C GLN A 69 10.43 1.14 -10.44
N ALA A 70 10.39 2.47 -10.43
CA ALA A 70 11.45 3.30 -11.02
C ALA A 70 12.75 3.33 -10.19
N ARG A 71 12.73 2.85 -8.93
CA ARG A 71 13.91 2.78 -8.04
C ARG A 71 14.57 1.40 -8.01
N SER A 72 13.88 0.36 -8.48
CA SER A 72 14.33 -1.04 -8.53
C SER A 72 14.97 -1.38 -9.88
#